data_AF-A0A2A2M6E3-F1
#
_entry.id   AF-A0A2A2M6E3-F1
#
_cell.length_a   1.000
_cell.length_b   1.000
_cell.length_c   1.000
_cell.angle_alpha   90.00
_cell.angle_beta   90.00
_cell.angle_gamma   90.00
#
_symmetry.space_group_name_H-M   'P 1'
#
loop_
_entity.id
_entity.type
_entity.pdbx_description
1 polymer ?
#
loop_
_entity_poly.entity_id
_entity_poly.type
_entity_poly.pdbx_seq_one_letter_code
_entity_poly.pdbx_strand_id
1 'polypeptide(L)' 'MLVFRRAPLREVVDEINRYRRGKVLLGESALARAPVSGRFRIDDPDAALEQLRLTMSLDLRRFPGGIAVLG' A
#
# COMPACT_ATOMS: atom_id res chain seq x y z
N MET A 1 -13.41 -3.85 -4.13
CA MET A 1 -13.15 -3.44 -2.73
C MET A 1 -12.60 -4.63 -1.97
N LEU A 2 -11.53 -4.45 -1.21
CA LEU A 2 -10.98 -5.44 -0.28
C LEU A 2 -11.04 -4.91 1.15
N VAL A 3 -11.26 -5.80 2.10
CA VAL A 3 -11.37 -5.47 3.52
C VAL A 3 -10.25 -6.19 4.25
N PHE A 4 -9.37 -5.42 4.87
CA PHE A 4 -8.30 -5.95 5.72
C PHE A 4 -8.65 -5.72 7.18
N ARG A 5 -8.40 -6.75 8.00
CA ARG A 5 -8.67 -6.73 9.44
C ARG A 5 -7.40 -7.13 10.17
N ARG A 6 -6.68 -6.12 10.69
CA ARG A 6 -5.35 -6.29 11.33
C ARG A 6 -4.37 -7.11 10.49
N ALA A 7 -4.42 -6.93 9.16
CA ALA A 7 -3.48 -7.58 8.26
C ALA A 7 -2.15 -6.83 8.29
N PRO A 8 -0.99 -7.50 8.17
CA PRO A 8 0.28 -6.81 8.06
C PRO A 8 0.35 -6.00 6.77
N LEU A 9 0.93 -4.81 6.82
CA LEU A 9 1.01 -3.88 5.69
C LEU A 9 1.60 -4.52 4.42
N ARG A 10 2.56 -5.45 4.56
CA ARG A 10 3.10 -6.20 3.41
C ARG A 10 2.02 -6.92 2.61
N GLU A 11 1.06 -7.57 3.27
CA GLU A 11 -0.01 -8.30 2.59
C GLU A 11 -0.94 -7.34 1.84
N VAL A 12 -1.21 -6.17 2.42
CA VAL A 12 -1.99 -5.11 1.77
C VAL A 12 -1.27 -4.61 0.51
N VAL A 13 0.04 -4.33 0.63
CA VAL A 13 0.86 -3.86 -0.49
C VAL A 13 0.99 -4.92 -1.59
N ASP A 14 1.17 -6.18 -1.22
CA ASP A 14 1.25 -7.30 -2.16
C ASP A 14 -0.05 -7.45 -2.94
N GLU A 15 -1.19 -7.32 -2.28
CA GLU A 15 -2.49 -7.38 -2.92
C GLU A 15 -2.72 -6.18 -3.85
N ILE A 16 -2.31 -4.96 -3.47
CA ILE A 16 -2.33 -3.78 -4.38
C ILE A 16 -1.43 -4.02 -5.60
N ASN A 17 -0.22 -4.54 -5.39
CA ASN A 17 0.74 -4.86 -6.44
C ASN A 17 0.23 -5.92 -7.43
N ARG A 18 -0.78 -6.71 -7.05
CA ARG A 18 -1.41 -7.72 -7.91
C ARG A 18 -2.27 -7.10 -9.01
N TYR A 19 -2.86 -5.93 -8.75
CA TYR A 19 -3.74 -5.23 -9.71
C TYR A 19 -3.11 -3.97 -10.31
N ARG A 20 -1.98 -3.51 -9.76
CA ARG A 20 -1.24 -2.36 -10.27
C ARG A 20 -0.19 -2.78 -11.30
N ARG A 21 -0.09 -2.04 -12.41
CA ARG A 21 0.97 -2.26 -13.41
C ARG A 21 2.36 -1.91 -12.86
N GLY A 22 2.46 -0.83 -12.08
CA GLY A 22 3.68 -0.43 -11.37
C GLY A 22 3.85 -1.14 -10.03
N LYS A 23 5.06 -1.11 -9.46
CA LYS A 23 5.37 -1.77 -8.19
C LYS A 23 5.40 -0.80 -7.02
N VAL A 24 4.91 -1.26 -5.88
CA VAL A 24 4.93 -0.57 -4.59
C VAL A 24 5.83 -1.35 -3.67
N LEU A 25 6.76 -0.65 -3.02
CA LEU A 25 7.74 -1.21 -2.10
C LEU A 25 7.57 -0.55 -0.73
N LEU A 26 7.89 -1.29 0.32
CA LEU A 26 8.02 -0.74 1.67
C LEU A 26 9.47 -0.32 1.88
N GLY A 27 9.68 0.95 2.24
CA GLY A 27 10.99 1.53 2.50
C GLY A 27 11.63 1.01 3.79
N GLU A 28 10.82 0.60 4.76
CA GLU A 28 11.30 0.08 6.04
C GLU A 28 10.75 -1.32 6.34
N SER A 29 11.61 -2.19 6.85
CA SER A 29 11.22 -3.56 7.24
C SER A 29 10.29 -3.58 8.45
N ALA A 30 10.34 -2.56 9.32
CA ALA A 30 9.44 -2.44 10.47
C ALA A 30 7.99 -2.20 10.02
N LEU A 31 7.80 -1.38 8.97
CA LEU A 31 6.49 -1.09 8.40
C LEU A 31 5.80 -2.34 7.83
N ALA A 32 6.55 -3.32 7.32
CA ALA A 32 6.00 -4.56 6.76
C ALA A 32 5.12 -5.36 7.74
N ARG A 33 5.32 -5.18 9.05
CA ARG A 33 4.54 -5.86 10.11
C ARG A 33 3.46 -4.97 10.73
N ALA A 34 3.40 -3.70 10.34
CA ALA A 34 2.43 -2.76 10.89
C ALA A 34 1.00 -3.23 10.56
N PRO A 35 0.11 -3.35 11.56
CA PRO A 35 -1.23 -3.83 11.34
C PRO A 35 -2.08 -2.76 10.65
N VAL A 36 -2.72 -3.14 9.56
CA VAL A 36 -3.62 -2.29 8.76
C VAL A 36 -5.04 -2.82 8.89
N SER A 37 -5.95 -1.91 9.15
CA SER A 37 -7.39 -2.19 9.13
C SER A 37 -8.08 -1.13 8.30
N GLY A 38 -8.88 -1.57 7.33
CA GLY A 38 -9.49 -0.63 6.40
C GLY A 38 -10.14 -1.32 5.22
N ARG A 39 -10.85 -0.52 4.43
CA ARG A 39 -11.43 -0.96 3.17
C ARG A 39 -10.72 -0.21 2.05
N PHE A 40 -10.17 -0.95 1.10
CA PHE A 40 -9.41 -0.37 0.00
C PHE A 40 -10.05 -0.76 -1.33
N ARG A 41 -10.09 0.20 -2.24
CA ARG A 41 -10.62 0.03 -3.58
C ARG A 41 -9.51 -0.48 -4.51
N ILE A 42 -9.49 -1.78 -4.80
CA ILE A 42 -8.50 -2.36 -5.73
C ILE A 42 -8.77 -2.09 -7.21
N ASP A 43 -9.97 -1.60 -7.52
CA ASP A 43 -10.34 -1.09 -8.85
C ASP A 43 -9.57 0.18 -9.22
N ASP A 44 -9.03 0.88 -8.22
CA ASP A 44 -8.08 1.98 -8.38
C ASP A 44 -6.90 1.82 -7.39
N PRO A 45 -5.84 1.10 -7.79
CA PRO A 45 -4.69 0.84 -6.94
C PRO A 45 -3.98 2.12 -6.47
N ASP A 46 -3.97 3.19 -7.27
CA ASP A 46 -3.30 4.44 -6.89
C ASP A 46 -4.12 5.19 -5.83
N ALA A 47 -5.45 5.19 -5.92
CA ALA A 47 -6.31 5.71 -4.85
C ALA A 47 -6.18 4.89 -3.56
N ALA A 48 -6.07 3.56 -3.66
CA ALA A 48 -5.83 2.71 -2.49
C ALA A 48 -4.51 3.06 -1.78
N LEU A 49 -3.45 3.37 -2.53
CA LEU A 49 -2.16 3.80 -1.96
C LEU A 49 -2.25 5.15 -1.25
N GLU A 50 -2.96 6.12 -1.82
CA GLU A 50 -3.17 7.42 -1.16
C GLU A 50 -3.99 7.28 0.12
N GLN A 51 -5.02 6.44 0.12
CA GLN A 51 -5.78 6.16 1.33
C GLN A 51 -4.93 5.49 2.41
N LEU A 52 -4.08 4.53 2.01
CA LEU A 52 -3.17 3.83 2.91
C LEU A 52 -2.16 4.81 3.53
N ARG A 53 -1.58 5.67 2.69
CA ARG A 53 -0.68 6.76 3.09
C ARG A 53 -1.31 7.66 4.15
N LEU A 54 -2.54 8.11 3.92
CA LEU A 54 -3.27 8.97 4.85
C LEU A 54 -3.66 8.27 6.15
N THR A 55 -4.07 6.99 6.07
CA THR A 55 -4.52 6.22 7.24
C THR A 55 -3.37 5.92 8.20
N MET A 56 -2.18 5.68 7.65
CA MET A 56 -1.00 5.30 8.42
C MET A 56 0.01 6.44 8.60
N SER A 57 -0.30 7.64 8.11
CA SER A 57 0.60 8.80 8.10
C SER A 57 1.99 8.46 7.54
N LEU A 58 2.02 7.74 6.42
CA LEU A 58 3.26 7.36 5.73
C LEU A 58 3.61 8.38 4.66
N ASP A 59 4.86 8.39 4.23
CA ASP A 59 5.31 9.09 3.03
C ASP A 59 5.21 8.17 1.81
N LEU A 60 4.73 8.74 0.70
CA LEU A 60 4.67 8.05 -0.59
C LEU A 60 5.61 8.74 -1.58
N ARG A 61 6.71 8.07 -1.91
CA ARG A 61 7.68 8.54 -2.91
C ARG A 61 7.45 7.82 -4.22
N ARG A 62 7.18 8.57 -5.29
CA ARG A 62 6.98 8.02 -6.64
C ARG A 62 8.25 8.20 -7.47
N PHE A 63 8.56 7.19 -8.26
CA PHE A 63 9.71 7.15 -9.15
C PHE A 63 9.26 6.84 -10.58
N PRO A 64 10.08 7.17 -11.60
CA PRO A 64 9.84 6.74 -12.97
C PRO A 64 9.63 5.22 -13.10
N GLY A 65 8.92 4.79 -14.14
CA GLY A 65 8.61 3.37 -14.35
C GLY A 65 7.49 2.82 -13.47
N GLY A 66 6.73 3.70 -12.80
CA GLY A 66 5.58 3.31 -11.98
C GLY A 66 5.98 2.73 -10.62
N ILE A 67 7.20 2.97 -10.16
CA ILE A 67 7.64 2.53 -8.83
C ILE A 67 7.15 3.53 -7.77
N ALA A 68 6.65 3.01 -6.67
CA ALA A 68 6.25 3.76 -5.49
C ALA A 68 6.89 3.14 -4.24
N VAL A 69 7.32 3.98 -3.30
CA VAL A 69 7.89 3.56 -2.02
C VAL A 69 7.08 4.19 -0.90
N LEU A 70 6.55 3.35 -0.01
CA LEU A 70 5.91 3.76 1.24
C LEU A 70 6.94 3.67 2.36
N GLY A 71 7.22 4.78 3.05
CA GLY A 71 8.22 4.85 4.11
C GLY A 71 7.89 5.93 5.12
#